data_AF-A0A2V9QYF3-F1
#
_entry.id   AF-A0A2V9QYF3-F1
#
_cell.length_a   1.000
_cell.length_b   1.000
_cell.length_c   1.000
_cell.angle_alpha   90.00
_cell.angle_beta   90.00
_cell.angle_gamma   90.00
#
_symmetry.space_group_name_H-M   'P 1'
#
loop_
_entity.id
_entity.type
_entity.pdbx_description
1 polymer ?
#
loop_
_entity_poly.entity_id
_entity_poly.type
_entity_poly.pdbx_seq_one_letter_code
_entity_poly.pdbx_strand_id
1 'polypeptide(L)'
;MTYKETFWMACDSTEQLRAEYGPFHTRAEAEREAGKLGFSYLLRYEHLIGENEDIKEVRCIFIELEPEGSMPRLVLRLHTRCATCGESAIHDHGWQAEVWADIHEFEHSRHRVRLFEQTRAEGLKEIAGWRDACA
;
A
#
# COMPACT_ATOMS: atom_id res chain seq x y z
N MET A 1 -27.13 10.61 -29.36
CA MET A 1 -26.69 9.88 -28.15
C MET A 1 -25.21 10.14 -27.94
N THR A 2 -24.82 10.76 -26.83
CA THR A 2 -23.40 10.89 -26.46
C THR A 2 -22.92 9.56 -25.90
N TYR A 3 -21.82 9.01 -26.42
CA TYR A 3 -21.22 7.79 -25.89
C TYR A 3 -19.78 8.04 -25.44
N LYS A 4 -19.30 7.20 -24.52
CA LYS A 4 -17.99 7.34 -23.89
C LYS A 4 -17.09 6.20 -24.35
N GLU A 5 -15.99 6.54 -25.00
CA GLU A 5 -14.90 5.60 -25.25
C GLU A 5 -13.84 5.72 -24.16
N THR A 6 -13.21 4.60 -23.81
CA THR A 6 -12.21 4.55 -22.74
C THR A 6 -10.99 3.79 -23.21
N PHE A 7 -9.82 4.42 -23.09
CA PHE A 7 -8.53 3.84 -23.41
C PHE A 7 -7.66 3.81 -22.16
N TRP A 8 -6.91 2.74 -22.00
CA TRP A 8 -6.01 2.55 -20.87
C TRP A 8 -4.56 2.58 -21.35
N MET A 9 -3.71 3.30 -20.62
CA MET A 9 -2.26 3.29 -20.79
C MET A 9 -1.62 2.96 -19.44
N ALA A 10 -0.42 2.39 -19.48
CA ALA A 10 0.47 2.34 -18.32
C ALA A 10 1.42 3.54 -18.39
N CYS A 11 1.72 4.19 -17.25
CA CYS A 11 2.68 5.28 -17.20
C CYS A 11 3.53 5.29 -15.91
N ASP A 12 4.73 5.83 -16.03
CA ASP A 12 5.71 5.90 -14.94
C ASP A 12 5.47 7.07 -13.97
N SER A 13 4.88 8.17 -14.47
CA SER A 13 4.65 9.39 -13.69
C SER A 13 3.38 10.14 -14.13
N THR A 14 2.97 11.14 -13.34
CA THR A 14 1.90 12.09 -13.66
C THR A 14 2.39 13.34 -14.39
N GLU A 15 3.69 13.40 -14.70
CA GLU A 15 4.33 14.55 -15.35
C GLU A 15 4.01 14.62 -16.84
N GLN A 16 4.32 15.78 -17.46
CA GLN A 16 4.10 16.00 -18.88
C GLN A 16 5.06 15.19 -19.77
N LEU A 17 6.30 14.95 -19.30
CA LEU A 17 7.32 14.14 -19.99
C LEU A 17 7.37 12.73 -19.41
N ARG A 18 6.24 12.02 -19.46
CA ARG A 18 6.11 10.65 -18.96
C ARG A 18 6.31 9.62 -20.07
N ALA A 19 6.72 8.42 -19.68
CA ALA A 19 6.65 7.27 -20.57
C ALA A 19 5.22 6.70 -20.55
N GLU A 20 4.64 6.49 -21.73
CA GLU A 20 3.33 5.86 -21.88
C GLU A 20 3.45 4.57 -22.69
N TYR A 21 2.74 3.54 -22.25
CA TYR A 21 2.68 2.26 -22.95
C TYR A 21 1.22 1.82 -23.09
N GLY A 22 0.79 1.50 -24.32
CA GLY A 22 -0.60 1.20 -24.67
C GLY A 22 -0.94 1.58 -26.12
N PRO A 23 -2.23 1.67 -26.50
CA PRO A 23 -3.42 1.56 -25.65
C PRO A 23 -3.90 0.12 -25.39
N PHE A 24 -4.53 -0.07 -24.23
CA PHE A 24 -5.16 -1.32 -23.79
C PHE A 24 -6.69 -1.17 -23.70
N HIS A 25 -7.41 -2.27 -23.94
CA HIS A 25 -8.87 -2.28 -23.98
C HIS A 25 -9.49 -2.51 -22.59
N THR A 26 -8.71 -3.09 -21.66
CA THR A 26 -9.18 -3.36 -20.30
C THR A 26 -8.19 -2.85 -19.26
N ARG A 27 -8.71 -2.46 -18.10
CA ARG A 27 -7.90 -2.06 -16.95
C ARG A 27 -6.92 -3.16 -16.54
N ALA A 28 -7.39 -4.41 -16.44
CA ALA A 28 -6.59 -5.55 -15.99
C ALA A 28 -5.41 -5.86 -16.92
N GLU A 29 -5.57 -5.63 -18.23
CA GLU A 29 -4.48 -5.73 -19.19
C GLU A 29 -3.42 -4.66 -18.95
N ALA A 30 -3.85 -3.41 -18.77
CA ALA A 30 -2.96 -2.29 -18.50
C ALA A 30 -2.19 -2.46 -17.18
N GLU A 31 -2.86 -2.93 -16.11
CA GLU A 31 -2.23 -3.22 -14.82
C GLU A 31 -1.12 -4.28 -14.94
N ARG A 32 -1.39 -5.36 -15.66
CA ARG A 32 -0.42 -6.44 -15.86
C ARG A 32 0.81 -5.96 -16.64
N GLU A 33 0.62 -5.16 -17.67
CA GLU A 33 1.76 -4.62 -18.43
C GLU A 33 2.51 -3.52 -17.64
N ALA A 34 1.81 -2.71 -16.85
CA ALA A 34 2.44 -1.74 -15.96
C ALA A 34 3.37 -2.42 -14.94
N GLY A 35 2.90 -3.52 -14.31
CA GLY A 35 3.70 -4.30 -13.37
C GLY A 35 4.99 -4.85 -13.99
N LYS A 36 4.93 -5.37 -15.23
CA LYS A 36 6.13 -5.85 -15.95
C LYS A 36 7.14 -4.75 -16.24
N LEU A 37 6.68 -3.53 -16.49
CA LEU A 37 7.52 -2.38 -16.83
C LEU A 37 7.98 -1.58 -15.60
N GLY A 38 7.47 -1.90 -14.40
CA GLY A 38 7.73 -1.14 -13.19
C GLY A 38 7.05 0.24 -13.18
N PHE A 39 5.96 0.39 -13.93
CA PHE A 39 5.20 1.63 -13.98
C PHE A 39 4.25 1.73 -12.78
N SER A 40 4.22 2.89 -12.14
CA SER A 40 3.47 3.11 -10.90
C SER A 40 2.06 3.65 -11.12
N TYR A 41 1.68 3.97 -12.36
CA TYR A 41 0.39 4.58 -12.67
C TYR A 41 -0.27 3.94 -13.89
N LEU A 42 -1.60 3.98 -13.92
CA LEU A 42 -2.38 3.86 -15.14
C LEU A 42 -2.92 5.22 -15.53
N LEU A 43 -3.01 5.45 -16.82
CA LEU A 43 -3.67 6.60 -17.40
C LEU A 43 -4.91 6.15 -18.16
N ARG A 44 -6.07 6.68 -17.76
CA ARG A 44 -7.35 6.43 -18.41
C ARG A 44 -7.77 7.65 -19.20
N TYR A 45 -7.82 7.50 -20.52
CA TYR A 45 -8.39 8.47 -21.43
C TYR A 45 -9.87 8.18 -21.63
N GLU A 46 -10.74 9.14 -21.30
CA GLU A 46 -12.17 9.07 -21.63
C GLU A 46 -12.50 10.10 -22.71
N HIS A 47 -13.00 9.63 -23.86
CA HIS A 47 -13.51 10.49 -24.92
C HIS A 47 -15.03 10.51 -24.88
N LEU A 48 -15.61 11.69 -24.66
CA LEU A 48 -17.05 11.89 -24.78
C LEU A 48 -17.35 12.32 -26.22
N ILE A 49 -17.98 11.42 -26.98
CA ILE A 49 -18.26 11.60 -28.40
C ILE A 49 -19.70 12.08 -28.56
N GLY A 50 -19.86 13.23 -29.22
CA GLY A 50 -21.15 13.85 -29.53
C GLY A 50 -21.91 13.16 -30.66
N GLU A 51 -23.11 13.66 -30.96
CA GLU A 51 -24.00 13.03 -31.94
C GLU A 51 -23.48 13.09 -33.39
N ASN A 52 -22.53 13.99 -33.67
CA ASN A 52 -21.90 14.16 -34.98
C ASN A 52 -20.54 13.45 -35.07
N GLU A 53 -20.27 12.47 -34.19
CA GLU A 53 -18.97 11.80 -34.04
C GLU A 53 -17.82 12.75 -33.65
N ASP A 54 -18.14 13.92 -33.11
CA ASP A 54 -17.17 14.91 -32.67
C ASP A 54 -16.77 14.67 -31.20
N ILE A 55 -15.46 14.68 -30.92
CA ILE A 55 -14.94 14.60 -29.56
C ILE A 55 -15.28 15.90 -28.85
N LYS A 56 -16.20 15.84 -27.88
CA LYS A 56 -16.63 16.99 -27.08
C LYS A 56 -15.69 17.27 -25.91
N GLU A 57 -15.19 16.21 -25.29
CA GLU A 57 -14.38 16.30 -24.08
C GLU A 57 -13.42 15.12 -24.00
N VAL A 58 -12.19 15.40 -23.55
CA VAL A 58 -11.16 14.40 -23.25
C VAL A 58 -10.82 14.51 -21.77
N ARG A 59 -10.99 13.42 -21.01
CA ARG A 59 -10.58 13.34 -19.62
C ARG A 59 -9.38 12.43 -19.47
N CYS A 60 -8.37 12.92 -18.76
CA CYS A 60 -7.17 12.18 -18.41
C CYS A 60 -7.20 11.89 -16.91
N ILE A 61 -7.32 10.62 -16.54
CA ILE A 61 -7.40 10.21 -15.13
C ILE A 61 -6.20 9.33 -14.83
N PHE A 62 -5.36 9.78 -13.90
CA PHE A 62 -4.25 9.01 -13.37
C PHE A 62 -4.72 8.16 -12.20
N ILE A 63 -4.38 6.89 -12.23
CA ILE A 63 -4.69 5.92 -11.19
C ILE A 63 -3.36 5.37 -10.70
N GLU A 64 -3.01 5.68 -9.46
CA GLU A 64 -1.84 5.10 -8.82
C GLU A 64 -2.06 3.60 -8.59
N LEU A 65 -1.08 2.81 -9.00
CA LEU A 65 -1.06 1.39 -8.76
C LEU A 65 -0.49 1.14 -7.38
N GLU A 66 -1.23 0.35 -6.61
CA GLU A 66 -0.69 -0.19 -5.38
C GLU A 66 0.53 -1.07 -5.71
N PRO A 67 1.65 -0.92 -4.97
CA PRO A 67 2.83 -1.73 -5.22
C PRO A 67 2.49 -3.22 -5.10
N GLU A 68 2.88 -4.02 -6.10
CA GLU A 68 2.70 -5.48 -6.09
C GLU A 68 3.29 -6.06 -4.79
N GLY A 69 2.41 -6.38 -3.83
CA GLY A 69 2.80 -6.79 -2.48
C GLY A 69 2.00 -6.15 -1.34
N SER A 70 1.24 -5.09 -1.58
CA SER A 70 0.29 -4.53 -0.61
C SER A 70 -1.03 -5.30 -0.57
N MET A 71 -0.99 -6.63 -0.39
CA MET A 71 -2.10 -7.17 0.40
C MET A 71 -2.00 -6.49 1.76
N PRO A 72 -3.06 -5.85 2.29
CA PRO A 72 -3.03 -5.40 3.67
C PRO A 72 -2.76 -6.66 4.48
N ARG A 73 -1.54 -6.79 5.00
CA ARG A 73 -1.23 -7.82 5.97
C ARG A 73 -2.20 -7.54 7.10
N LEU A 74 -3.25 -8.35 7.18
CA LEU A 74 -4.17 -8.32 8.31
C LEU A 74 -3.34 -8.77 9.51
N VAL A 75 -2.65 -7.82 10.12
CA VAL A 75 -2.02 -7.98 11.42
C VAL A 75 -3.17 -8.27 12.36
N LEU A 76 -3.30 -9.53 12.74
CA LEU A 76 -4.43 -9.97 13.55
C LEU A 76 -4.26 -9.47 14.97
N ARG A 77 -3.02 -9.53 15.48
CA ARG A 77 -2.63 -9.13 16.83
C ARG A 77 -1.15 -8.75 16.87
N LEU A 78 -0.84 -7.84 17.78
CA LEU A 78 0.53 -7.51 18.16
C LEU A 78 0.88 -8.20 19.47
N HIS A 79 2.13 -8.59 19.63
CA HIS A 79 2.64 -9.23 20.84
C HIS A 79 3.89 -8.51 21.30
N THR A 80 3.95 -8.11 22.56
CA THR A 80 5.17 -7.60 23.18
C THR A 80 5.79 -8.68 24.04
N ARG A 81 7.12 -8.76 24.04
CA ARG A 81 7.86 -9.64 24.97
C ARG A 81 9.15 -8.97 25.43
N CYS A 82 9.37 -8.92 26.73
CA CYS A 82 10.62 -8.44 27.31
C CYS A 82 11.73 -9.46 27.05
N ALA A 83 12.85 -9.00 26.47
CA ALA A 83 14.04 -9.82 26.24
C ALA A 83 14.75 -10.23 27.53
N THR A 84 14.54 -9.48 28.62
CA THR A 84 15.27 -9.65 29.88
C THR A 84 14.50 -10.54 30.86
N CYS A 85 13.24 -10.20 31.19
CA CYS A 85 12.43 -10.97 32.14
C CYS A 85 11.46 -11.96 31.49
N GLY A 86 11.25 -11.87 30.16
CA GLY A 86 10.35 -12.76 29.43
C GLY A 86 8.87 -12.43 29.54
N GLU A 87 8.48 -11.40 30.29
CA GLU A 87 7.09 -10.95 30.41
C GLU A 87 6.51 -10.53 29.05
N SER A 88 5.25 -10.84 28.81
CA SER A 88 4.62 -10.67 27.51
C SER A 88 3.17 -10.23 27.60
N ALA A 89 2.72 -9.42 26.63
CA ALA A 89 1.33 -8.99 26.49
C ALA A 89 0.89 -9.02 25.02
N ILE A 90 -0.43 -9.04 24.80
CA ILE A 90 -1.06 -9.09 23.48
C ILE A 90 -1.91 -7.84 23.31
N HIS A 91 -1.84 -7.23 22.12
CA HIS A 91 -2.43 -5.92 21.83
C HIS A 91 -3.17 -5.93 20.49
N ASP A 92 -4.26 -5.16 20.43
CA ASP A 92 -5.03 -4.97 19.20
C ASP A 92 -4.51 -3.78 18.38
N HIS A 93 -3.82 -2.84 19.02
CA HIS A 93 -3.31 -1.62 18.41
C HIS A 93 -1.83 -1.35 18.74
N GLY A 94 -1.12 -0.68 17.84
CA GLY A 94 0.30 -0.32 18.02
C GLY A 94 0.55 0.53 19.28
N TRP A 95 -0.29 1.54 19.53
CA TRP A 95 -0.16 2.41 20.71
C TRP A 95 -0.26 1.65 22.03
N GLN A 96 -1.03 0.56 22.11
CA GLN A 96 -1.11 -0.26 23.32
C GLN A 96 0.21 -0.98 23.58
N ALA A 97 0.82 -1.50 22.51
CA ALA A 97 2.12 -2.15 22.58
C ALA A 97 3.23 -1.16 22.99
N GLU A 98 3.20 0.07 22.48
CA GLU A 98 4.11 1.14 22.87
C GLU A 98 3.96 1.51 24.34
N VAL A 99 2.74 1.86 24.78
CA VAL A 99 2.49 2.26 26.18
C VAL A 99 2.88 1.15 27.14
N TRP A 100 2.55 -0.11 26.84
CA TRP A 100 2.94 -1.24 27.66
C TRP A 100 4.46 -1.34 27.78
N ALA A 101 5.16 -1.21 26.66
CA ALA A 101 6.60 -1.34 26.61
C ALA A 101 7.31 -0.16 27.31
N ASP A 102 6.77 1.05 27.21
CA ASP A 102 7.31 2.24 27.87
C ASP A 102 7.17 2.13 29.40
N ILE A 103 6.00 1.70 29.88
CA ILE A 103 5.79 1.44 31.31
C ILE A 103 6.77 0.36 31.80
N HIS A 104 6.88 -0.75 31.05
CA HIS A 104 7.75 -1.87 31.43
C HIS A 104 9.23 -1.48 31.50
N GLU A 105 9.72 -0.74 30.50
CA GLU A 105 11.11 -0.27 30.44
C GLU A 105 11.40 0.82 31.47
N PHE A 106 10.38 1.61 31.86
CA PHE A 106 10.48 2.58 32.94
C PHE A 106 10.53 1.92 34.32
N GLU A 107 9.65 0.96 34.59
CA GLU A 107 9.60 0.23 35.87
C GLU A 107 10.81 -0.69 36.05
N HIS A 108 11.38 -1.20 34.95
CA HIS A 108 12.51 -2.11 34.97
C HIS A 108 13.72 -1.57 34.19
N SER A 109 14.64 -0.96 34.92
CA SER A 109 15.91 -0.49 34.36
C SER A 109 16.65 -1.60 33.60
N ARG A 110 17.13 -1.30 32.38
CA ARG A 110 17.86 -2.21 31.47
C ARG A 110 17.02 -3.37 30.92
N HIS A 111 15.70 -3.31 31.02
CA HIS A 111 14.83 -4.19 30.24
C HIS A 111 14.64 -3.63 28.83
N ARG A 112 14.42 -4.53 27.87
CA ARG A 112 14.13 -4.16 26.48
C ARG A 112 12.99 -4.99 25.94
N VAL A 113 11.99 -4.33 25.37
CA VAL A 113 10.79 -4.97 24.82
C VAL A 113 10.94 -5.15 23.32
N ARG A 114 10.60 -6.37 22.86
CA ARG A 114 10.53 -6.75 21.44
C ARG A 114 9.05 -6.79 21.04
N LEU A 115 8.77 -6.36 19.81
CA LEU A 115 7.42 -6.39 19.23
C LEU A 115 7.33 -7.45 18.14
N PHE A 116 6.22 -8.16 18.10
CA PHE A 116 5.92 -9.17 17.10
C PHE A 116 4.53 -8.94 16.51
N GLU A 117 4.41 -9.12 15.21
CA GLU A 117 3.13 -9.21 14.50
C GLU A 117 2.71 -10.67 14.34
N GLN A 118 1.42 -10.93 14.51
CA GLN A 118 0.82 -12.21 14.17
C GLN A 118 0.02 -12.11 12.89
N THR A 119 0.45 -12.82 11.85
CA THR A 119 -0.30 -12.94 10.59
C THR A 119 -0.88 -14.35 10.44
N ARG A 120 -1.96 -14.50 9.65
CA ARG A 120 -2.55 -15.83 9.38
C ARG A 120 -1.58 -16.80 8.71
N ALA A 121 -0.65 -16.29 7.91
CA ALA A 121 0.22 -17.10 7.06
C ALA A 121 1.57 -17.42 7.71
N GLU A 122 2.14 -16.49 8.50
CA GLU A 122 3.54 -16.58 8.96
C GLU A 122 3.69 -16.81 10.47
N GLY A 123 2.60 -16.90 11.24
CA GLY A 123 2.69 -17.03 12.69
C GLY A 123 3.19 -15.74 13.35
N LEU A 124 3.98 -15.86 14.42
CA LEU A 124 4.61 -14.70 15.09
C LEU A 124 5.90 -14.29 14.37
N LYS A 125 5.96 -13.03 13.93
CA LYS A 125 7.12 -12.43 13.27
C LYS A 125 7.57 -11.19 14.02
N GLU A 126 8.85 -11.08 14.29
CA GLU A 126 9.39 -9.91 14.97
C GLU A 126 9.46 -8.69 14.06
N ILE A 127 9.11 -7.53 14.60
CA ILE A 127 9.30 -6.22 13.98
C ILE A 127 10.63 -5.66 14.50
N ALA A 128 11.69 -5.78 13.70
CA ALA A 128 12.99 -5.23 14.02
C ALA A 128 12.96 -3.69 14.02
N GLY A 129 13.67 -3.06 14.96
CA GLY A 129 13.77 -1.59 15.03
C GLY A 129 12.44 -0.88 15.31
N TRP A 130 11.44 -1.57 15.84
CA TRP A 130 10.09 -1.01 16.04
C TRP A 130 10.05 0.22 16.97
N ARG A 131 11.03 0.34 17.87
CA ARG A 131 11.22 1.53 18.72
C ARG A 131 11.80 2.72 17.95
N ASP A 132 12.62 2.48 16.93
CA ASP A 132 13.27 3.52 16.14
C ASP A 132 12.35 4.08 15.03
N ALA A 133 11.30 3.33 14.67
CA ALA A 133 10.31 3.75 13.68
C ALA A 133 9.33 4.82 14.18
N CYS A 134 9.23 5.02 15.50
CA CYS A 134 8.32 5.98 16.14
C CYS A 134 9.05 7.17 16.80
N ALA A 135 10.37 7.29 16.58
CA ALA A 135 11.24 8.33 17.13
C ALA A 135 11.35 9.58 16.23
#